data_AF-A0A0N9I1V7-F1
#
_entry.id   AF-A0A0N9I1V7-F1
#
_cell.length_a   1.000
_cell.length_b   1.000
_cell.length_c   1.000
_cell.angle_alpha   90.00
_cell.angle_beta   90.00
_cell.angle_gamma   90.00
#
_symmetry.space_group_name_H-M   'P 1'
#
loop_
_entity.id
_entity.type
_entity.pdbx_description
1 polymer ?
#
loop_
_entity_poly.entity_id
_entity_poly.type
_entity_poly.pdbx_seq_one_letter_code
_entity_poly.pdbx_strand_id
1 'polypeptide(L)' 'MWIRHEDPLRRAIAAEVGVTENDPRCAALAHFTLEASALARQADDPDRALDAAFDLLANGWETRA' A
#
# COMPACT_ATOMS: atom_id res chain seq x y z
N MET A 1 6.58 -14.21 -3.01
CA MET A 1 5.30 -14.97 -2.88
C MET A 1 4.32 -14.18 -2.02
N TRP A 2 3.66 -13.17 -2.59
CA TRP A 2 2.82 -12.22 -1.82
C TRP A 2 1.41 -11.99 -2.36
N ILE A 3 1.17 -12.39 -3.61
CA ILE A 3 -0.14 -12.40 -4.26
C ILE A 3 -1.23 -13.11 -3.44
N ARG A 4 -0.88 -14.08 -2.56
CA ARG A 4 -1.87 -14.78 -1.72
C ARG A 4 -2.57 -13.90 -0.68
N HIS A 5 -1.97 -12.77 -0.29
CA HIS A 5 -2.54 -11.87 0.71
C HIS A 5 -3.19 -10.63 0.09
N GLU A 6 -2.99 -10.39 -1.21
CA GLU A 6 -3.54 -9.23 -1.90
C GLU A 6 -5.07 -9.25 -1.92
N ASP A 7 -5.67 -10.40 -2.28
CA ASP A 7 -7.12 -10.57 -2.32
C ASP A 7 -7.80 -10.41 -0.94
N PRO A 8 -7.32 -11.08 0.13
CA PRO A 8 -7.82 -10.84 1.48
C PRO A 8 -7.69 -9.39 1.93
N LEU A 9 -6.55 -8.74 1.65
CA LEU A 9 -6.32 -7.34 2.03
C LEU A 9 -7.24 -6.39 1.27
N ARG A 10 -7.38 -6.56 -0.05
CA ARG A 10 -8.32 -5.79 -0.87
C ARG A 10 -9.74 -5.86 -0.32
N ARG A 11 -10.23 -7.05 0.04
CA ARG A 11 -11.56 -7.24 0.61
C ARG A 11 -11.71 -6.54 1.96
N ALA A 12 -10.69 -6.63 2.82
CA ALA A 12 -10.69 -5.94 4.10
C ALA A 12 -10.75 -4.41 3.93
N ILE A 13 -9.96 -3.85 3.01
CA ILE A 13 -9.99 -2.42 2.67
C ILE A 13 -11.37 -2.03 2.13
N ALA A 14 -11.94 -2.81 1.20
CA ALA A 14 -13.24 -2.51 0.61
C ALA A 14 -14.36 -2.52 1.66
N ALA A 15 -14.32 -3.48 2.60
CA ALA A 15 -15.25 -3.56 3.72
C ALA A 15 -15.14 -2.36 4.66
N GLU A 16 -13.90 -1.94 4.99
CA GLU A 16 -13.65 -0.80 5.87
C GLU A 16 -14.12 0.53 5.26
N VAL A 17 -13.87 0.73 3.96
CA VAL A 17 -14.22 1.98 3.25
C VAL A 17 -15.70 1.97 2.78
N GLY A 18 -16.40 0.85 2.89
CA GLY A 18 -17.80 0.71 2.49
C GLY A 18 -18.01 0.74 0.97
N VAL A 19 -17.03 0.26 0.20
CA VAL A 19 -17.08 0.19 -1.27
C VAL A 19 -17.23 -1.25 -1.77
N THR A 20 -17.50 -1.42 -3.06
CA THR A 20 -17.60 -2.74 -3.67
C THR A 20 -16.26 -3.49 -3.59
N GLU A 21 -16.29 -4.80 -3.42
CA GLU A 21 -15.06 -5.62 -3.31
C GLU A 21 -14.14 -5.51 -4.55
N ASN A 22 -14.70 -5.15 -5.70
CA ASN A 22 -13.97 -5.00 -6.97
C ASN A 22 -13.58 -3.55 -7.27
N ASP A 23 -13.64 -2.64 -6.28
CA ASP A 23 -13.15 -1.27 -6.46
C ASP A 23 -11.65 -1.29 -6.82
N PRO A 24 -11.26 -0.75 -7.99
CA PRO A 24 -9.86 -0.78 -8.43
C PRO A 24 -8.92 0.00 -7.49
N ARG A 25 -9.44 0.95 -6.71
CA ARG A 25 -8.64 1.70 -5.72
C ARG A 25 -8.24 0.81 -4.55
N CYS A 26 -9.11 -0.08 -4.09
CA CYS A 26 -8.81 -1.05 -3.04
C CYS A 26 -7.75 -2.06 -3.49
N ALA A 27 -7.83 -2.50 -4.76
CA ALA A 27 -6.82 -3.37 -5.35
C ALA A 27 -5.45 -2.67 -5.43
N ALA A 28 -5.42 -1.42 -5.93
CA ALA A 28 -4.20 -0.63 -6.02
C ALA A 28 -3.56 -0.38 -4.64
N LEU A 29 -4.37 -0.02 -3.63
CA LEU A 29 -3.88 0.20 -2.27
C LEU A 29 -3.34 -1.09 -1.63
N ALA A 30 -4.02 -2.22 -1.81
CA ALA A 30 -3.55 -3.51 -1.30
C ALA A 30 -2.20 -3.88 -1.93
N HIS A 31 -2.08 -3.73 -3.25
CA HIS A 31 -0.86 -4.02 -3.98
C HIS A 31 0.30 -3.12 -3.51
N PHE A 32 0.06 -1.81 -3.43
CA PHE A 32 1.05 -0.84 -2.93
C PHE A 32 1.51 -1.17 -1.51
N THR A 33 0.57 -1.43 -0.60
CA THR A 33 0.86 -1.71 0.81
C THR A 33 1.71 -2.97 0.97
N LEU A 34 1.43 -4.01 0.17
CA LEU A 34 2.27 -5.18 0.11
C LEU A 34 3.66 -4.74 -0.35
N GLU A 35 3.86 -4.30 -1.59
CA GLU A 35 5.20 -3.95 -2.11
C GLU A 35 6.01 -3.02 -1.18
N ALA A 36 5.38 -1.98 -0.62
CA ALA A 36 6.00 -1.09 0.36
C ALA A 36 6.50 -1.83 1.61
N SER A 37 5.74 -2.79 2.12
CA SER A 37 6.14 -3.63 3.24
C SER A 37 7.35 -4.53 2.90
N ALA A 38 7.59 -4.91 1.63
CA ALA A 38 8.70 -5.81 1.28
C ALA A 38 9.98 -5.00 1.15
N LEU A 39 9.83 -3.79 0.64
CA LEU A 39 10.87 -2.78 0.63
C LEU A 39 11.30 -2.45 2.07
N ALA A 40 10.34 -2.13 2.95
CA ALA A 40 10.61 -1.79 4.34
C ALA A 40 11.34 -2.91 5.09
N ARG A 41 10.99 -4.19 4.85
CA ARG A 41 11.68 -5.34 5.47
C ARG A 41 13.15 -5.48 5.10
N GLN A 42 13.62 -4.79 4.07
CA GLN A 42 15.01 -4.79 3.63
C GLN A 42 15.77 -3.51 4.06
N ALA A 43 15.08 -2.54 4.65
CA ALA A 43 15.66 -1.29 5.09
C ALA A 43 16.26 -1.40 6.49
N ASP A 44 17.26 -0.57 6.79
CA ASP A 44 17.84 -0.43 8.13
C ASP A 44 16.82 0.12 9.14
N ASP A 45 15.87 0.93 8.67
CA ASP A 45 14.76 1.51 9.43
C ASP A 45 13.44 1.21 8.70
N PRO A 46 12.77 0.08 9.02
CA PRO A 46 11.56 -0.33 8.34
C PRO A 46 10.39 0.65 8.49
N ASP A 47 10.23 1.25 9.67
CA ASP A 47 9.12 2.17 9.95
C ASP A 47 9.28 3.44 9.12
N ARG A 48 10.48 4.03 9.12
CA ARG A 48 10.79 5.18 8.26
C ARG A 48 10.60 4.89 6.78
N ALA A 49 10.98 3.69 6.32
CA ALA A 49 10.81 3.29 4.92
C ALA A 49 9.34 3.16 4.53
N LEU A 50 8.50 2.63 5.43
CA LEU A 50 7.06 2.52 5.21
C LEU A 50 6.38 3.89 5.22
N ASP A 51 6.73 4.76 6.18
CA ASP A 51 6.21 6.13 6.26
C ASP A 51 6.53 6.91 4.97
N ALA A 52 7.77 6.83 4.48
CA ALA A 52 8.17 7.49 3.24
C ALA A 52 7.41 6.97 2.01
N ALA A 53 7.10 5.67 1.97
CA ALA A 53 6.31 5.10 0.88
C ALA A 53 4.87 5.62 0.91
N PHE A 54 4.21 5.63 2.06
CA PHE A 54 2.85 6.14 2.18
C PHE A 54 2.75 7.66 1.99
N ASP A 55 3.78 8.41 2.41
CA ASP A 55 3.88 9.84 2.11
C ASP A 55 3.95 10.10 0.60
N LEU A 56 4.75 9.32 -0.13
CA LEU A 56 4.81 9.38 -1.59
C LEU A 56 3.46 9.04 -2.24
N LEU A 57 2.72 8.06 -1.71
CA LEU A 57 1.37 7.73 -2.22
C LEU A 57 0.37 8.88 -1.99
N ALA A 58 0.47 9.56 -0.84
CA ALA A 58 -0.45 10.62 -0.46
C ALA A 58 -0.17 11.94 -1.20
N ASN A 59 1.10 12.31 -1.32
CA ASN A 59 1.53 13.63 -1.79
C ASN A 59 2.14 13.61 -3.20
N GLY A 60 2.41 12.42 -3.75
CA GLY A 60 3.13 12.27 -5.00
C GLY A 60 4.60 12.64 -4.88
N TRP A 61 5.32 12.58 -6.00
CA TRP A 61 6.72 12.99 -6.03
C TRP A 61 6.78 14.52 -6.04
N GLU A 62 6.98 15.14 -4.88
CA GLU A 62 7.28 16.57 -4.82
C GLU A 62 8.60 16.85 -5.53
N THR A 63 8.55 17.17 -6.83
CA THR A 63 9.65 17.86 -7.49
C THR A 63 9.72 19.24 -6.87
N ARG A 64 10.60 19.41 -5.88
CA ARG A 64 10.99 20.72 -5.38
C ARG A 64 11.46 21.55 -6.58
N ALA A 65 10.63 22.48 -7.04
CA ALA A 65 11.01 23.51 -8.01
C ALA A 65 11.84 24.59 -7.31
#